data_AF-A0A3D9DFL6-F1
#
_entry.id   AF-A0A3D9DFL6-F1
#
_cell.length_a   1.000
_cell.length_b   1.000
_cell.length_c   1.000
_cell.angle_alpha   90.00
_cell.angle_beta   90.00
_cell.angle_gamma   90.00
#
_symmetry.space_group_name_H-M   'P 1'
#
loop_
_entity.id
_entity.type
_entity.pdbx_description
1 polymer ?
#
loop_
_entity_poly.entity_id
_entity_poly.type
_entity_poly.pdbx_seq_one_letter_code
_entity_poly.pdbx_strand_id
1 'polypeptide(L)'
;MEIDIIKFQIAEKLSNDYDTWNNVLYNTQSENYVCSHWEAEINPADVRVDIPNRTFLVSDGFFSSNVTLGSSDNGLNEFYNKAFAAKGKFEFETAENVKIKEIEIDIEIDIF
;
A
#
# COMPACT_ATOMS: atom_id res chain seq x y z
N MET A 1 -2.43 24.68 0.62
CA MET A 1 -1.48 23.58 0.40
C MET A 1 -1.29 23.38 -1.08
N GLU A 2 -0.05 23.21 -1.53
CA GLU A 2 0.25 22.90 -2.94
C GLU A 2 -0.11 21.45 -3.25
N ILE A 3 -0.54 21.18 -4.48
CA ILE A 3 -0.98 19.84 -4.90
C ILE A 3 0.13 18.79 -4.75
N ASP A 4 1.38 19.17 -4.99
CA ASP A 4 2.51 18.25 -4.90
C ASP A 4 2.83 17.88 -3.45
N ILE A 5 2.56 18.76 -2.48
CA ILE A 5 2.62 18.45 -1.05
C ILE A 5 1.55 17.41 -0.70
N ILE A 6 0.33 17.55 -1.23
CA ILE A 6 -0.75 16.58 -1.00
C ILE A 6 -0.36 15.20 -1.56
N LYS A 7 0.17 15.15 -2.79
CA LYS A 7 0.64 13.90 -3.40
C LYS A 7 1.74 13.24 -2.57
N PHE A 8 2.73 14.01 -2.12
CA PHE A 8 3.80 13.52 -1.26
C PHE A 8 3.26 12.92 0.03
N GLN A 9 2.36 13.64 0.72
CA GLN A 9 1.77 13.14 1.96
C GLN A 9 0.92 11.89 1.75
N ILE A 10 0.18 11.80 0.65
CA ILE A 10 -0.60 10.59 0.32
C ILE A 10 0.34 9.41 0.08
N ALA A 11 1.39 9.58 -0.74
CA ALA A 11 2.36 8.54 -1.00
C ALA A 11 3.03 8.07 0.30
N GLU A 12 3.57 9.00 1.10
CA GLU A 12 4.24 8.69 2.36
C GLU A 12 3.31 7.97 3.35
N LYS A 13 2.09 8.50 3.55
CA LYS A 13 1.15 7.91 4.50
C LYS A 13 0.67 6.54 4.07
N LEU A 14 0.34 6.37 2.78
CA LEU A 14 -0.13 5.09 2.25
C LEU A 14 0.99 4.04 2.27
N SER A 15 2.22 4.40 1.90
CA SER A 15 3.39 3.51 1.99
C SER A 15 3.65 2.99 3.41
N ASN A 16 3.31 3.77 4.44
CA ASN A 16 3.53 3.41 5.84
C ASN A 16 2.26 2.96 6.58
N ASP A 17 1.14 2.77 5.87
CA ASP A 17 -0.13 2.38 6.48
C ASP A 17 -0.12 0.88 6.81
N TYR A 18 0.28 0.57 8.05
CA TYR A 18 0.41 -0.82 8.51
C TYR A 18 -0.89 -1.60 8.34
N ASP A 19 -2.03 -1.03 8.74
CA ASP A 19 -3.31 -1.74 8.72
C ASP A 19 -3.72 -2.12 7.30
N THR A 20 -3.50 -1.20 6.34
CA THR A 20 -3.78 -1.43 4.92
C THR A 20 -2.95 -2.60 4.38
N TRP A 21 -1.64 -2.56 4.54
CA TRP A 21 -0.75 -3.57 3.98
C TRP A 21 -0.85 -4.91 4.72
N ASN A 22 -1.07 -4.86 6.03
CA ASN A 22 -1.37 -6.04 6.82
C ASN A 22 -2.67 -6.71 6.35
N ASN A 23 -3.73 -5.95 6.04
CA ASN A 23 -4.97 -6.50 5.48
C ASN A 23 -4.77 -7.10 4.07
N VAL A 24 -3.95 -6.48 3.23
CA VAL A 24 -3.56 -7.02 1.91
C VAL A 24 -2.87 -8.38 2.07
N LEU A 25 -1.95 -8.50 3.03
CA LEU A 25 -1.27 -9.76 3.36
C LEU A 25 -2.21 -10.79 4.01
N TYR A 26 -3.12 -10.39 4.91
CA TYR A 26 -4.05 -11.33 5.56
C TYR A 26 -5.09 -11.88 4.60
N ASN A 27 -5.62 -11.05 3.69
CA ASN A 27 -6.59 -11.48 2.68
C ASN A 27 -5.99 -12.46 1.66
N THR A 28 -4.67 -12.64 1.68
CA THR A 28 -3.91 -13.51 0.77
C THR A 28 -3.30 -14.72 1.46
N GLN A 29 -3.36 -14.77 2.79
CA GLN A 29 -2.91 -15.91 3.56
C GLN A 29 -3.80 -17.13 3.27
N SER A 30 -3.28 -18.05 2.46
CA SER A 30 -3.47 -19.47 2.76
C SER A 30 -2.73 -19.77 4.06
N GLU A 31 -3.21 -20.71 4.87
CA GLU A 31 -2.72 -21.03 6.25
C GLU A 31 -1.22 -21.41 6.36
N ASN A 32 -0.40 -21.22 5.30
CA ASN A 32 0.88 -21.86 5.10
C ASN A 32 2.06 -20.90 4.89
N TYR A 33 1.95 -19.57 5.06
CA TYR A 33 3.12 -18.69 5.03
C TYR A 33 3.15 -17.61 6.11
N VAL A 34 4.37 -17.20 6.48
CA VAL A 34 4.64 -16.12 7.42
C VAL A 34 5.34 -14.97 6.68
N CYS A 35 4.79 -13.76 6.76
CA CYS A 35 5.45 -12.54 6.29
C CYS A 35 6.24 -11.91 7.43
N SER A 36 7.57 -11.83 7.31
CA SER A 36 8.44 -11.23 8.34
C SER A 36 8.75 -9.75 8.07
N HIS A 37 8.66 -9.33 6.81
CA HIS A 37 8.96 -7.98 6.37
C HIS A 37 8.18 -7.65 5.09
N TRP A 38 7.69 -6.42 4.99
CA TRP A 38 7.08 -5.87 3.80
C TRP A 38 7.50 -4.41 3.61
N GLU A 39 7.46 -3.97 2.36
CA GLU A 39 7.73 -2.60 1.95
C GLU A 39 6.75 -2.22 0.83
N ALA A 40 6.20 -1.02 0.91
CA ALA A 40 5.32 -0.46 -0.10
C ALA A 40 5.88 0.87 -0.60
N GLU A 41 6.25 0.91 -1.88
CA GLU A 41 6.84 2.08 -2.51
C GLU A 41 5.82 2.76 -3.43
N ILE A 42 5.64 4.07 -3.23
CA ILE A 42 4.79 4.92 -4.06
C ILE A 42 5.59 6.17 -4.44
N ASN A 43 5.71 6.42 -5.74
CA ASN A 43 6.27 7.67 -6.21
C ASN A 43 5.17 8.75 -6.21
N PRO A 44 5.38 9.92 -5.58
CA PRO A 44 4.43 11.03 -5.59
C PRO A 44 4.01 11.48 -7.01
N ALA A 45 4.85 11.25 -8.03
CA ALA A 45 4.52 11.55 -9.42
C ALA A 45 3.36 10.69 -9.96
N ASP A 46 3.19 9.48 -9.43
CA ASP A 46 2.14 8.53 -9.81
C ASP A 46 0.85 8.71 -9.00
N VAL A 47 0.82 9.72 -8.12
CA VAL A 47 -0.36 10.11 -7.35
C VAL A 47 -1.14 11.22 -8.07
N ARG A 48 -2.38 10.93 -8.42
CA ARG A 48 -3.36 11.90 -8.92
C ARG A 48 -4.30 12.28 -7.79
N VAL A 49 -4.57 13.58 -7.64
CA VAL A 49 -5.39 14.14 -6.58
C VAL A 49 -6.50 14.97 -7.18
N ASP A 50 -7.73 14.70 -6.75
CA ASP A 50 -8.90 15.53 -7.01
C ASP A 50 -9.28 16.23 -5.70
N ILE A 51 -8.86 17.50 -5.58
CA ILE A 51 -9.07 18.30 -4.36
C ILE A 51 -10.57 18.59 -4.12
N PRO A 52 -11.37 19.02 -5.12
CA PRO A 52 -12.81 19.22 -4.94
C PRO A 52 -13.54 17.99 -4.39
N ASN A 53 -13.25 16.81 -4.92
CA ASN A 53 -13.90 15.57 -4.51
C ASN A 53 -13.20 14.88 -3.33
N ARG A 54 -12.03 15.40 -2.91
CA ARG A 54 -11.15 14.84 -1.88
C ARG A 54 -10.81 13.36 -2.11
N THR A 55 -10.54 13.03 -3.37
CA THR A 55 -10.16 11.67 -3.78
C THR A 55 -8.74 11.66 -4.32
N PHE A 56 -8.12 10.49 -4.29
CA PHE A 56 -6.83 10.24 -4.92
C PHE A 56 -6.82 8.91 -5.65
N LEU A 57 -5.89 8.81 -6.59
CA LEU A 57 -5.56 7.58 -7.30
C LEU A 57 -4.04 7.46 -7.41
N VAL A 58 -3.52 6.28 -7.09
CA VAL A 58 -2.14 5.86 -7.32
C VAL A 58 -2.17 4.92 -8.52
N SER A 59 -1.53 5.31 -9.62
CA SER A 59 -1.53 4.51 -10.84
C SER A 59 -0.47 3.41 -10.87
N ASP A 60 0.61 3.59 -10.11
CA ASP A 60 1.71 2.64 -10.03
C ASP A 60 2.38 2.73 -8.65
N GLY A 61 2.63 1.58 -8.05
CA GLY A 61 3.26 1.40 -6.76
C GLY A 61 3.75 -0.04 -6.65
N PHE A 62 4.77 -0.29 -5.84
CA PHE A 62 5.36 -1.61 -5.70
C PHE A 62 5.22 -2.09 -4.27
N PHE A 63 4.65 -3.27 -4.11
CA PHE A 63 4.60 -3.96 -2.82
C PHE A 63 5.57 -5.13 -2.87
N SER A 64 6.52 -5.15 -1.93
CA SER A 64 7.49 -6.21 -1.80
C SER A 64 7.46 -6.83 -0.40
N SER A 65 7.73 -8.13 -0.31
CA SER A 65 7.70 -8.86 0.94
C SER A 65 8.56 -10.13 0.88
N ASN A 66 9.13 -10.51 2.01
CA ASN A 66 9.73 -11.83 2.19
C ASN A 66 8.72 -12.74 2.91
N VAL A 67 8.22 -13.74 2.19
CA VAL A 67 7.28 -14.74 2.71
C VAL A 67 8.01 -16.07 2.93
N THR A 68 7.82 -16.66 4.10
CA THR A 68 8.34 -18.00 4.41
C THR A 68 7.21 -19.01 4.29
N LEU A 69 7.31 -19.93 3.34
CA LEU A 69 6.34 -21.01 3.12
C LEU A 69 6.63 -22.21 4.03
N GLY A 70 5.64 -22.60 4.83
CA GLY A 70 5.65 -23.81 5.65
C GLY A 70 6.03 -23.58 7.11
N SER A 71 5.30 -24.24 8.01
CA SER A 71 5.47 -24.26 9.47
C SER A 71 6.56 -25.22 9.97
N SER A 72 7.52 -25.61 9.12
CA SER A 72 8.60 -26.55 9.46
C SER A 72 9.97 -26.00 9.10
N ASP A 73 11.01 -26.40 9.85
CA ASP A 73 12.39 -25.89 9.90
C ASP A 73 13.15 -25.74 8.56
N ASN A 74 12.54 -26.01 7.41
CA ASN A 74 13.08 -25.85 6.05
C ASN A 74 12.27 -24.85 5.20
N GLY A 75 11.60 -23.88 5.82
CA GLY A 75 10.72 -22.93 5.14
C GLY A 75 11.42 -22.24 3.95
N LEU A 76 10.80 -22.32 2.77
CA LEU A 76 11.30 -21.63 1.59
C LEU A 76 11.00 -20.14 1.74
N ASN A 77 12.05 -19.32 1.74
CA ASN A 77 11.91 -17.87 1.67
C ASN A 77 11.73 -17.47 0.22
N GLU A 78 10.55 -16.98 -0.11
CA GLU A 78 10.24 -16.43 -1.41
C GLU A 78 10.11 -14.92 -1.32
N PHE A 79 10.70 -14.25 -2.31
CA PHE A 79 10.57 -12.82 -2.47
C PHE A 79 9.34 -12.55 -3.34
N TYR A 80 8.34 -11.93 -2.73
CA TYR A 80 7.15 -11.44 -3.40
C TYR A 80 7.38 -9.98 -3.80
N ASN A 81 7.14 -9.65 -5.07
CA ASN A 81 7.14 -8.27 -5.54
C ASN A 81 6.07 -8.12 -6.63
N LYS A 82 5.09 -7.26 -6.39
CA LYS A 82 3.99 -6.99 -7.32
C LYS A 82 3.69 -5.51 -7.38
N ALA A 83 3.37 -5.06 -8.58
CA ALA A 83 2.82 -3.74 -8.79
C ALA A 83 1.37 -3.68 -8.25
N PHE A 84 0.96 -2.51 -7.76
CA PHE A 84 -0.40 -2.24 -7.32
C PHE A 84 -0.87 -0.87 -7.81
N ALA A 85 -2.18 -0.73 -7.91
CA ALA A 85 -2.87 0.55 -7.98
C ALA A 85 -3.64 0.77 -6.68
N ALA A 86 -3.93 2.02 -6.37
CA ALA A 86 -4.76 2.34 -5.22
C ALA A 86 -5.70 3.51 -5.54
N LYS A 87 -6.86 3.53 -4.88
CA LYS A 87 -7.73 4.70 -4.90
C LYS A 87 -8.31 4.92 -3.52
N GLY A 88 -8.67 6.16 -3.22
CA GLY A 88 -9.14 6.46 -1.88
C GLY A 88 -9.67 7.87 -1.71
N LYS A 89 -10.02 8.17 -0.45
CA LYS A 89 -10.45 9.49 0.00
C LYS A 89 -9.49 10.02 1.04
N PHE A 90 -9.34 11.34 1.05
CA PHE A 90 -8.58 12.05 2.07
C PHE A 90 -9.39 13.22 2.65
N GLU A 91 -8.90 13.78 3.75
CA GLU A 91 -9.40 15.03 4.32
C GLU A 91 -8.22 15.92 4.71
N PHE A 92 -8.46 17.22 4.79
CA PHE A 92 -7.50 18.15 5.38
C PHE A 92 -7.70 18.12 6.90
N GLU A 93 -6.73 17.55 7.62
CA GLU A 93 -6.70 17.60 9.09
C GLU A 93 -6.30 18.99 9.58
N THR A 94 -5.39 19.63 8.84
CA THR A 94 -5.03 21.05 8.99
C THR A 94 -4.84 21.69 7.61
N ALA A 95 -4.49 22.98 7.58
CA ALA A 95 -4.11 23.65 6.33
C ALA A 95 -2.86 23.05 5.65
N GLU A 96 -2.08 22.23 6.37
CA GLU A 96 -0.78 21.68 5.97
C GLU A 96 -0.72 20.14 6.01
N ASN A 97 -1.76 19.45 6.52
CA ASN A 97 -1.74 18.00 6.68
C ASN A 97 -3.00 17.34 6.13
N VAL A 98 -2.83 16.25 5.37
CA VAL A 98 -3.93 15.39 4.93
C VAL A 98 -4.00 14.08 5.72
N LYS A 99 -5.21 13.60 5.94
CA LYS A 99 -5.49 12.30 6.53
C LYS A 99 -6.23 11.43 5.52
N ILE A 100 -5.72 10.23 5.30
CA ILE A 100 -6.40 9.23 4.47
C ILE A 100 -7.58 8.65 5.27
N LYS A 101 -8.73 8.47 4.61
CA LYS A 101 -9.98 8.01 5.23
C LYS A 101 -10.48 6.69 4.67
N GLU A 102 -10.33 6.51 3.37
CA GLU A 102 -10.74 5.30 2.67
C GLU A 102 -9.63 4.93 1.69
N ILE A 103 -9.32 3.65 1.62
CA ILE A 103 -8.31 3.09 0.72
C ILE A 103 -8.88 1.81 0.14
N GLU A 104 -8.73 1.65 -1.17
CA GLU A 104 -8.93 0.42 -1.90
C GLU A 104 -7.62 0.15 -2.67
N ILE A 105 -6.98 -0.97 -2.37
CA ILE A 105 -5.78 -1.44 -3.07
C ILE A 105 -6.23 -2.45 -4.13
N ASP A 106 -5.78 -2.23 -5.36
CA ASP A 106 -5.92 -3.14 -6.47
C ASP A 106 -4.53 -3.73 -6.78
N ILE A 107 -4.34 -4.99 -6.42
CA ILE A 107 -3.08 -5.70 -6.56
C ILE A 107 -3.39 -7.14 -6.97
N GLU A 108 -2.68 -7.63 -7.98
CA GLU A 108 -2.82 -9.00 -8.43
C GLU A 108 -1.98 -9.91 -7.53
N ILE A 109 -2.62 -10.37 -6.45
CA ILE A 109 -1.98 -11.22 -5.45
C ILE A 109 -2.22 -12.68 -5.79
N ASP A 110 -1.67 -13.10 -6.93
CA ASP A 110 -1.48 -14.52 -7.20
C ASP A 110 -0.09 -14.88 -6.64
N ILE A 111 -0.06 -15.32 -5.39
CA ILE A 111 1.18 -15.81 -4.76
C ILE A 111 1.45 -17.25 -5.22
N PHE A 112 0.46 -18.02 -5.69
CA PHE A 112 0.62 -19.35 -6.33
C PHE A 112 -0.59 -19.76 -7.16
#